data_AF-A0A098S4P2-F1
#
_entry.id   AF-A0A098S4P2-F1
#
_cell.length_a   1.000
_cell.length_b   1.000
_cell.length_c   1.000
_cell.angle_alpha   90.00
_cell.angle_beta   90.00
_cell.angle_gamma   90.00
#
_symmetry.space_group_name_H-M   'P 1'
#
loop_
_entity.id
_entity.type
_entity.pdbx_description
1 polymer ?
#
loop_
_entity_poly.entity_id
_entity_poly.type
_entity_poly.pdbx_seq_one_letter_code
_entity_poly.pdbx_strand_id
1 'polypeptide(L)' 'DDKIAWYENDGSGNFGAQQVITTSANGARSVYAMDLDGDGDADVLSASSNDDKIAWYENDGSGNFGAQQVITTSANGA' A
#
# COMPACT_ATOMS: atom_id res chain seq x y z
N ASP A 1 8.89 3.08 -10.64
CA ASP A 1 9.77 3.32 -9.48
C ASP A 1 9.33 2.37 -8.38
N ASP A 2 10.12 2.13 -7.33
CA ASP A 2 9.82 1.11 -6.30
C ASP A 2 8.76 1.58 -5.29
N LYS A 3 7.81 2.41 -5.78
CA LYS A 3 7.01 3.30 -4.96
C LYS A 3 5.54 2.90 -4.95
N ILE A 4 4.97 2.83 -3.76
CA ILE A 4 3.53 2.84 -3.54
C ILE A 4 3.16 4.21 -3.00
N ALA A 5 2.14 4.84 -3.59
CA ALA A 5 1.69 6.17 -3.20
C ALA A 5 0.17 6.27 -3.19
N TRP A 6 -0.34 7.11 -2.31
CA TRP A 6 -1.75 7.40 -2.13
C TRP A 6 -2.05 8.85 -2.51
N TYR A 7 -3.27 9.06 -3.00
CA TYR A 7 -3.82 10.35 -3.37
C TYR A 7 -5.22 10.42 -2.76
N GLU A 8 -5.41 11.29 -1.78
CA GLU A 8 -6.69 11.46 -1.11
C GLU A 8 -7.75 11.96 -2.09
N ASN A 9 -8.91 11.32 -2.11
CA ASN A 9 -10.08 11.82 -2.84
C ASN A 9 -11.00 12.54 -1.86
N ASP A 10 -11.39 13.77 -2.18
CA ASP A 10 -12.30 14.59 -1.37
C ASP A 10 -13.78 14.13 -1.43
N GLY A 11 -14.05 12.99 -2.08
CA GLY A 11 -15.38 12.45 -2.31
C GLY A 11 -16.11 13.06 -3.50
N SER A 12 -15.55 14.09 -4.12
CA SER A 12 -16.06 14.75 -5.33
C SER A 12 -15.20 14.48 -6.56
N GLY A 13 -14.18 13.63 -6.43
CA GLY A 13 -13.26 13.26 -7.51
C GLY A 13 -12.09 14.23 -7.67
N ASN A 14 -11.89 15.17 -6.74
CA ASN A 14 -10.64 15.92 -6.70
C ASN A 14 -9.63 15.13 -5.85
N PHE A 15 -8.40 15.02 -6.36
CA PHE A 15 -7.34 14.29 -5.70
C PHE A 15 -6.32 15.26 -5.09
N GLY A 16 -5.92 14.98 -3.85
CA GLY A 16 -4.92 15.72 -3.11
C GLY A 16 -3.50 15.51 -3.62
N ALA A 17 -2.53 16.03 -2.87
CA ALA A 17 -1.11 15.82 -3.16
C ALA A 17 -0.71 14.34 -2.98
N GLN A 18 0.37 13.94 -3.66
CA GLN A 18 0.95 12.61 -3.50
C GLN A 18 1.43 12.40 -2.06
N GLN A 19 0.97 11.33 -1.44
CA GLN A 19 1.52 10.79 -0.20
C GLN A 19 2.29 9.51 -0.51
N VAL A 20 3.56 9.46 -0.14
CA VAL A 20 4.39 8.27 -0.39
C VAL A 20 4.24 7.31 0.78
N ILE A 21 3.72 6.11 0.52
CA ILE A 21 3.58 5.05 1.51
C ILE A 21 4.90 4.31 1.66
N THR A 22 5.52 3.94 0.55
CA THR A 22 6.84 3.30 0.55
C THR A 22 7.59 3.55 -0.74
N THR A 23 8.91 3.41 -0.68
CA THR A 23 9.82 3.34 -1.83
C THR A 23 10.56 2.00 -1.89
N SER A 24 10.07 0.99 -1.17
CA SER A 24 10.70 -0.33 -1.02
C SER A 24 9.84 -1.48 -1.56
N ALA A 25 9.09 -1.21 -2.63
CA ALA A 25 8.28 -2.20 -3.35
C ALA A 25 8.89 -2.46 -4.74
N ASN A 26 10.01 -3.19 -4.78
CA ASN A 26 10.79 -3.36 -6.01
C ASN A 26 10.05 -4.24 -7.02
N GLY A 27 9.70 -3.64 -8.16
CA GLY A 27 8.87 -4.33 -9.16
C GLY A 27 7.44 -4.57 -8.68
N ALA A 28 6.86 -3.61 -7.94
CA ALA A 28 5.44 -3.62 -7.60
C ALA A 28 4.56 -3.94 -8.83
N ARG A 29 3.72 -4.97 -8.72
CA ARG A 29 2.83 -5.43 -9.80
C ARG A 29 1.37 -5.22 -9.51
N SER A 30 0.97 -5.32 -8.25
CA SER A 30 -0.40 -5.11 -7.82
C SER A 30 -0.46 -4.38 -6.51
N VAL A 31 -1.49 -3.55 -6.38
CA VAL A 31 -1.89 -2.89 -5.13
C VAL A 31 -3.37 -3.13 -4.91
N TYR A 32 -3.75 -3.38 -3.66
CA TYR A 32 -5.13 -3.49 -3.24
C TYR A 32 -5.37 -2.59 -2.03
N ALA A 33 -6.56 -2.00 -1.97
CA ALA A 33 -7.03 -1.28 -0.80
C ALA A 33 -8.24 -2.01 -0.22
N MET A 34 -8.14 -2.43 1.04
CA MET A 34 -9.22 -3.07 1.79
C MET A 34 -8.90 -2.99 3.29
N ASP A 35 -9.94 -3.01 4.10
CA ASP A 35 -9.84 -3.16 5.55
C ASP A 35 -9.29 -4.55 5.90
N LEU A 36 -8.03 -4.64 6.34
CA LEU A 36 -7.35 -5.91 6.64
C LEU A 36 -7.40 -6.26 8.13
N ASP A 37 -7.56 -5.29 9.02
CA ASP A 37 -7.55 -5.48 10.46
C ASP A 37 -8.92 -5.36 11.15
N GLY A 38 -9.94 -4.91 10.41
CA GLY A 38 -11.34 -4.87 10.81
C GLY A 38 -11.74 -3.60 11.56
N ASP A 39 -10.98 -2.51 11.46
CA ASP A 39 -11.27 -1.25 12.13
C ASP A 39 -12.19 -0.30 11.34
N GLY A 40 -12.45 -0.65 10.08
CA GLY A 40 -13.38 0.03 9.19
C GLY A 40 -12.75 1.03 8.23
N ASP A 41 -11.42 1.14 8.20
CA ASP A 41 -10.72 1.94 7.21
C ASP A 41 -9.86 1.11 6.23
N ALA A 42 -9.57 1.71 5.07
CA ALA A 42 -8.97 0.98 3.96
C ALA A 42 -7.45 1.05 4.04
N ASP A 43 -6.83 -0.08 4.37
CA ASP A 43 -5.39 -0.27 4.32
C ASP A 43 -4.86 -0.43 2.89
N VAL A 44 -3.53 -0.54 2.75
CA VAL A 44 -2.88 -0.89 1.49
C VAL A 44 -2.15 -2.23 1.58
N LEU A 45 -2.35 -3.08 0.57
CA LEU A 45 -1.61 -4.31 0.34
C LEU A 45 -0.87 -4.20 -1.01
N SER A 46 0.41 -4.56 -1.05
CA SER A 46 1.20 -4.59 -2.27
C SER A 46 1.80 -5.97 -2.53
N ALA A 47 1.98 -6.28 -3.81
CA ALA A 47 2.79 -7.39 -4.28
C ALA A 47 3.89 -6.88 -5.20
N SER A 48 5.12 -7.29 -4.94
CA SER A 48 6.30 -6.84 -5.69
C SER A 48 7.16 -8.02 -6.14
N SER A 49 7.39 -8.09 -7.46
CA SER A 49 7.93 -9.29 -8.12
C SER A 49 9.43 -9.43 -8.04
N ASN A 50 10.16 -8.33 -7.86
CA ASN A 50 11.63 -8.37 -7.91
C ASN A 50 12.25 -8.55 -6.52
N ASP A 51 11.50 -8.30 -5.45
CA ASP A 51 11.89 -8.60 -4.06
C ASP A 51 11.00 -9.69 -3.41
N ASP A 52 10.22 -10.40 -4.24
CA ASP A 52 9.37 -11.55 -3.89
C ASP A 52 8.47 -11.31 -2.67
N LYS A 53 7.92 -10.10 -2.57
CA LYS A 53 7.29 -9.61 -1.34
C LYS A 53 5.79 -9.37 -1.48
N ILE A 54 5.05 -9.82 -0.46
CA ILE A 54 3.72 -9.27 -0.14
C ILE A 54 3.87 -8.42 1.12
N ALA A 55 3.39 -7.18 1.06
CA ALA A 55 3.49 -6.22 2.16
C ALA A 55 2.17 -5.50 2.43
N TRP A 56 1.91 -5.25 3.70
CA TRP A 56 0.76 -4.48 4.20
C TRP A 56 1.22 -3.18 4.85
N TYR A 57 0.39 -2.16 4.73
CA TYR A 57 0.55 -0.83 5.28
C TYR A 57 -0.79 -0.42 5.88
N GLU A 58 -0.85 -0.46 7.22
CA GLU A 58 -2.01 -0.02 8.03
C GLU A 58 -2.29 1.45 7.75
N ASN A 59 -3.55 1.82 7.58
CA ASN A 59 -4.02 3.19 7.58
C ASN A 59 -4.64 3.52 8.94
N ASP A 60 -4.46 4.74 9.44
CA ASP A 60 -5.00 5.16 10.75
C ASP A 60 -6.37 5.82 10.65
N GLY A 61 -7.11 5.55 9.57
CA GLY A 61 -8.36 6.23 9.21
C GLY A 61 -8.21 7.69 8.76
N SER A 62 -7.00 8.27 8.84
CA SER A 62 -6.73 9.67 8.47
C SER A 62 -5.78 9.81 7.27
N GLY A 63 -5.51 8.71 6.56
CA GLY A 63 -4.60 8.68 5.42
C GLY A 63 -3.12 8.65 5.82
N ASN A 64 -2.80 8.42 7.10
CA ASN A 64 -1.42 8.19 7.53
C ASN A 64 -1.15 6.70 7.54
N PHE A 65 -0.23 6.27 6.68
CA PHE A 65 0.14 4.86 6.58
C PHE A 65 1.29 4.50 7.51
N GLY A 66 1.13 3.39 8.22
CA GLY A 66 2.13 2.80 9.10
C GLY A 66 3.36 2.26 8.36
N ALA A 67 4.30 1.74 9.15
CA ALA A 67 5.50 1.10 8.60
C ALA A 67 5.14 -0.15 7.79
N GLN A 68 6.00 -0.48 6.81
CA GLN A 68 5.84 -1.70 6.02
C GLN A 68 5.82 -2.95 6.91
N GLN A 69 4.70 -3.68 6.87
CA GLN A 69 4.58 -5.00 7.45
C GLN A 69 4.79 -6.05 6.36
N VAL A 70 5.87 -6.82 6.43
CA VAL A 70 6.16 -7.86 5.45
C VAL A 70 5.37 -9.12 5.82
N ILE A 71 4.46 -9.53 4.94
CA ILE A 71 3.67 -10.75 5.11
C ILE A 71 4.48 -11.97 4.65
N THR A 72 5.17 -11.86 3.52
CA THR A 72 6.08 -12.91 3.03
C THR A 72 7.12 -12.32 2.08
N THR A 73 8.28 -12.98 2.01
CA THR A 73 9.36 -12.74 1.05
C THR A 73 9.60 -13.95 0.14
N SER A 74 8.60 -14.82 0.01
CA SER A 74 8.64 -16.00 -0.85
C SER A 74 7.48 -15.98 -1.84
N ALA A 75 7.10 -14.78 -2.27
CA ALA A 75 6.05 -14.54 -3.25
C ALA A 75 6.65 -14.43 -4.65
N ASN A 76 7.34 -15.49 -5.07
CA ASN A 76 8.04 -15.52 -6.36
C ASN A 76 7.12 -15.16 -7.52
N GLY A 77 7.43 -14.04 -8.19
CA GLY A 77 6.70 -13.59 -9.37
C GLY A 77 5.33 -12.95 -9.12
N ALA A 78 5.00 -12.64 -7.86
CA ALA A 78 3.81 -11.87 -7.50
C ALA A 78 3.77 -10.50 -8.19
#